data_AF-A0A925BXX0-F1
#
_entry.id   AF-A0A925BXX0-F1
#
_cell.length_a   1.000
_cell.length_b   1.000
_cell.length_c   1.000
_cell.angle_alpha   90.00
_cell.angle_beta   90.00
_cell.angle_gamma   90.00
#
_symmetry.space_group_name_H-M   'P 1'
#
loop_
_entity.id
_entity.type
_entity.pdbx_description
1 polymer ?
#
loop_
_entity_poly.entity_id
_entity_poly.type
_entity_poly.pdbx_seq_one_letter_code
_entity_poly.pdbx_strand_id
1 'polypeptide(L)'
;MKGIYSLYVLSVLTCIYSCNQFVYLPKSAKQKYFARPKVQFMMAVVNFRELRGNWPPSLNELGLYSIENRKIIKDFQYQTADFVIKNNDKLYVYFDNYKKELYLDDPDRTDLNRFHGRIIFYKSKDTFVWKVKM
;
A
#
# COMPACT_ATOMS: atom_id res chain seq x y z
N MET A 1 5.24 -58.35 2.31
CA MET A 1 5.62 -57.28 3.26
C MET A 1 6.50 -56.24 2.57
N LYS A 2 5.94 -55.36 1.71
CA LYS A 2 6.69 -54.32 0.96
C LYS A 2 5.89 -53.01 0.80
N GLY A 3 4.84 -52.79 1.60
CA GLY A 3 3.86 -51.71 1.38
C GLY A 3 3.85 -50.60 2.44
N ILE A 4 4.72 -50.65 3.45
CA ILE A 4 4.62 -49.74 4.62
C ILE A 4 5.69 -48.64 4.60
N TYR A 5 6.81 -48.84 3.89
CA TYR A 5 7.92 -47.88 3.86
C TYR A 5 7.70 -46.69 2.91
N SER A 6 6.77 -46.77 1.96
CA SER A 6 6.57 -45.70 0.97
C SER A 6 5.70 -44.53 1.47
N LEU A 7 4.96 -44.72 2.57
CA LEU A 7 4.07 -43.69 3.12
C LEU A 7 4.77 -42.78 4.15
N TYR A 8 5.84 -43.25 4.79
CA TYR A 8 6.61 -42.46 5.76
C TYR A 8 7.58 -41.46 5.13
N VAL A 9 8.05 -41.73 3.90
CA VAL A 9 8.96 -40.80 3.20
C VAL A 9 8.20 -39.58 2.67
N LEU A 10 6.88 -39.71 2.41
CA LEU A 10 6.06 -38.63 1.88
C LEU A 10 5.58 -37.64 2.97
N SER A 11 5.47 -38.07 4.22
CA SER A 11 4.99 -37.21 5.33
C SER A 11 6.08 -36.30 5.93
N VAL A 12 7.36 -36.59 5.68
CA VAL A 12 8.49 -35.79 6.20
C VAL A 12 8.83 -34.63 5.27
N LEU A 13 8.48 -34.69 3.98
CA LEU A 13 8.76 -33.63 3.01
C LEU A 13 7.80 -32.42 3.11
N THR A 14 6.64 -32.58 3.74
CA THR A 14 5.61 -31.52 3.83
C THR A 14 5.84 -30.51 4.95
N CYS A 15 6.82 -30.72 5.84
CA CYS A 15 7.09 -29.80 6.97
C CYS A 15 8.13 -28.71 6.68
N ILE A 16 8.74 -28.67 5.49
CA ILE A 16 9.81 -27.68 5.18
C ILE A 16 9.26 -26.41 4.50
N TYR A 17 7.97 -26.37 4.17
CA TYR A 17 7.33 -25.17 3.59
C TYR A 17 6.66 -24.25 4.62
N SER A 18 6.74 -24.58 5.92
CA SER A 18 6.25 -23.69 6.97
C SER A 18 7.26 -22.59 7.28
N CYS A 19 6.86 -21.36 6.97
CA CYS A 19 7.22 -20.12 7.65
C CYS A 19 8.70 -19.72 7.67
N ASN A 20 9.08 -18.92 6.68
CA ASN A 20 9.95 -17.77 6.94
C ASN A 20 9.58 -16.61 6.00
N GLN A 21 8.32 -16.17 6.06
CA GLN A 21 8.01 -14.82 5.63
C GLN A 21 8.43 -13.88 6.76
N PHE A 22 9.72 -13.58 6.84
CA PHE A 22 10.24 -12.53 7.71
C PHE A 22 9.62 -11.20 7.25
N VAL A 23 8.50 -10.83 7.87
CA VAL A 23 7.83 -9.56 7.62
C VAL A 23 8.60 -8.48 8.37
N TYR A 24 9.46 -7.76 7.66
CA TYR A 24 10.24 -6.70 8.27
C TYR A 24 9.58 -5.34 8.03
N LEU A 25 8.86 -4.87 9.04
CA LEU A 25 8.27 -3.52 9.06
C LEU A 25 9.39 -2.47 9.21
N PRO A 26 9.32 -1.30 8.55
CA PRO A 26 10.32 -0.25 8.66
C PRO A 26 10.44 0.22 10.12
N LYS A 27 11.61 -0.02 10.72
CA LYS A 27 11.85 0.26 12.15
C LYS A 27 12.30 1.71 12.39
N SER A 28 12.98 2.35 11.43
CA SER A 28 13.51 3.70 11.61
C SER A 28 12.59 4.81 11.06
N ALA A 29 12.62 5.98 11.68
CA ALA A 29 11.86 7.16 11.22
C ALA A 29 12.23 7.56 9.78
N LYS A 30 13.50 7.40 9.40
CA LYS A 30 14.00 7.66 8.05
C LYS A 30 13.39 6.70 7.02
N GLN A 31 13.33 5.40 7.31
CA GLN A 31 12.68 4.41 6.43
C GLN A 31 11.18 4.70 6.30
N LYS A 32 10.50 5.01 7.42
CA LYS A 32 9.08 5.39 7.41
C LYS A 32 8.81 6.66 6.62
N TYR A 33 9.76 7.60 6.53
CA TYR A 33 9.63 8.81 5.72
C TYR A 33 9.72 8.49 4.22
N PHE A 34 10.71 7.71 3.79
CA PHE A 34 10.89 7.33 2.38
C PHE A 34 9.78 6.42 1.85
N ALA A 35 9.15 5.64 2.73
CA ALA A 35 7.99 4.85 2.36
C ALA A 35 6.73 5.69 2.15
N ARG A 36 6.63 6.95 2.62
CA ARG A 36 5.36 7.70 2.51
C ARG A 36 4.98 7.93 1.04
N PRO A 37 3.68 7.85 0.69
CA PRO A 37 3.22 8.28 -0.62
C PRO A 37 3.64 9.74 -0.92
N LYS A 38 3.89 10.04 -2.19
CA LYS A 38 4.26 11.39 -2.64
C LYS A 38 3.11 12.38 -2.37
N VAL A 39 3.42 13.59 -1.92
CA VAL A 39 2.45 14.66 -1.62
C VAL A 39 1.49 14.94 -2.78
N GLN A 40 1.98 14.85 -4.02
CA GLN A 40 1.19 15.04 -5.25
C GLN A 40 -0.04 14.12 -5.30
N PHE A 41 0.06 12.89 -4.79
CA PHE A 41 -1.08 11.97 -4.71
C PHE A 41 -2.17 12.50 -3.78
N MET A 42 -1.78 13.01 -2.60
CA MET A 42 -2.74 13.56 -1.64
C MET A 42 -3.41 14.82 -2.19
N MET A 43 -2.63 15.69 -2.84
CA MET A 43 -3.17 16.88 -3.51
C MET A 43 -4.18 16.50 -4.60
N ALA A 44 -3.89 15.50 -5.43
CA ALA A 44 -4.83 15.05 -6.46
C ALA A 44 -6.17 14.57 -5.87
N VAL A 45 -6.15 13.83 -4.76
CA VAL A 45 -7.36 13.35 -4.07
C VAL A 45 -8.17 14.52 -3.50
N VAL A 46 -7.51 15.51 -2.88
CA VAL A 46 -8.17 16.71 -2.36
C VAL A 46 -8.76 17.56 -3.48
N ASN A 47 -7.99 17.81 -4.55
CA ASN A 47 -8.47 18.58 -5.69
C ASN A 47 -9.68 17.90 -6.35
N PHE A 48 -9.67 16.57 -6.49
CA PHE A 48 -10.85 15.84 -6.97
C PHE A 48 -12.07 16.11 -6.09
N ARG A 49 -11.91 16.05 -4.77
CA ARG A 49 -12.98 16.29 -3.81
C ARG A 49 -13.52 17.72 -3.90
N GLU A 50 -12.65 18.71 -3.98
CA GLU A 50 -13.03 20.12 -4.06
C GLU A 50 -13.76 20.43 -5.38
N LEU A 51 -13.33 19.84 -6.49
CA LEU A 51 -13.92 20.10 -7.81
C LEU A 51 -15.22 19.31 -8.05
N ARG A 52 -15.32 18.08 -7.52
CA ARG A 52 -16.46 17.18 -7.78
C ARG A 52 -17.50 17.18 -6.67
N GLY A 53 -17.19 17.75 -5.51
CA GLY A 53 -18.06 17.70 -4.35
C GLY A 53 -18.29 16.28 -3.81
N ASN A 54 -17.45 15.29 -4.18
CA ASN A 54 -17.49 13.88 -3.74
C ASN A 54 -16.07 13.29 -3.70
N TRP A 55 -15.82 12.31 -2.84
CA TRP A 55 -14.54 11.59 -2.82
C TRP A 55 -14.36 10.73 -4.07
N PRO A 56 -13.13 10.54 -4.57
CA PRO A 56 -12.89 9.55 -5.61
C PRO A 56 -13.18 8.15 -5.04
N PRO A 57 -13.97 7.31 -5.74
CA PRO A 57 -14.31 5.98 -5.24
C PRO A 57 -13.19 4.96 -5.45
N SER A 58 -12.21 5.24 -6.31
CA SER A 58 -11.05 4.37 -6.53
C SER A 58 -9.87 5.15 -7.12
N LEU A 59 -8.69 4.49 -7.13
CA LEU A 59 -7.50 4.98 -7.82
C LEU A 59 -7.76 5.19 -9.33
N ASN A 60 -8.52 4.29 -9.96
CA ASN A 60 -8.83 4.39 -11.39
C ASN A 60 -9.68 5.64 -11.69
N GLU A 61 -10.72 5.86 -10.88
CA GLU A 61 -11.64 6.98 -11.03
C GLU A 61 -10.95 8.33 -10.80
N LEU A 62 -9.99 8.38 -9.87
CA LEU A 62 -9.11 9.55 -9.70
C LEU A 62 -8.30 9.83 -10.99
N GLY A 63 -7.85 8.78 -11.68
CA GLY A 63 -7.05 8.88 -12.91
C GLY A 63 -7.87 9.29 -14.12
N LEU A 64 -9.11 8.84 -14.24
CA LEU A 64 -9.98 9.23 -15.35
C LEU A 64 -10.24 10.74 -15.41
N TYR A 65 -10.09 11.45 -14.29
CA TYR A 65 -10.35 12.88 -14.19
C TYR A 65 -9.41 13.76 -15.02
N SER A 66 -8.11 13.46 -15.06
CA SER A 66 -7.14 14.31 -15.79
C SER A 66 -5.91 13.54 -16.23
N ILE A 67 -5.24 14.05 -17.28
CA ILE A 67 -3.94 13.49 -17.74
C ILE A 67 -2.90 13.61 -16.63
N GLU A 68 -2.93 14.68 -15.85
CA GLU A 68 -2.03 14.88 -14.71
C GLU A 68 -2.26 13.84 -13.61
N ASN A 69 -3.52 13.57 -13.23
CA ASN A 69 -3.84 12.55 -12.24
C ASN A 69 -3.39 11.16 -12.70
N ARG A 70 -3.51 10.82 -13.99
CA ARG A 70 -2.97 9.56 -14.53
C ARG A 70 -1.47 9.44 -14.32
N LYS A 71 -0.71 10.52 -14.53
CA LYS A 71 0.74 10.54 -14.28
C LYS A 71 1.03 10.33 -12.79
N ILE A 72 0.31 11.05 -11.91
CA ILE A 72 0.45 10.92 -10.45
C ILE A 72 0.16 9.49 -9.98
N ILE A 73 -0.87 8.85 -10.53
CA ILE A 73 -1.24 7.47 -10.23
C ILE A 73 -0.21 6.46 -10.75
N LYS A 74 0.33 6.69 -11.95
CA LYS A 74 1.42 5.87 -12.48
C LYS A 74 2.65 5.91 -11.58
N ASP A 75 2.95 7.10 -11.04
CA ASP A 75 4.05 7.35 -10.11
C ASP A 75 3.75 6.95 -8.65
N PHE A 76 2.55 6.44 -8.37
CA PHE A 76 2.15 5.98 -7.05
C PHE A 76 2.95 4.73 -6.67
N GLN A 77 3.66 4.81 -5.55
CA GLN A 77 4.71 3.89 -5.15
C GLN A 77 4.20 2.53 -4.63
N TYR A 78 2.90 2.30 -4.60
CA TYR A 78 2.27 1.11 -4.04
C TYR A 78 1.40 0.41 -5.09
N GLN A 79 1.36 -0.92 -5.09
CA GLN A 79 0.58 -1.72 -6.05
C GLN A 79 -0.91 -1.61 -5.77
N THR A 80 -1.29 -1.58 -4.49
CA THR A 80 -2.70 -1.55 -4.08
C THR A 80 -3.02 -0.25 -3.34
N ALA A 81 -4.18 0.33 -3.66
CA ALA A 81 -4.79 1.43 -2.93
C ALA A 81 -6.30 1.21 -2.84
N ASP A 82 -6.81 0.98 -1.64
CA ASP A 82 -8.23 0.78 -1.37
C ASP A 82 -8.86 2.03 -0.76
N PHE A 83 -9.92 2.53 -1.39
CA PHE A 83 -10.59 3.78 -1.04
C PHE A 83 -11.86 3.47 -0.25
N VAL A 84 -11.82 3.69 1.05
CA VAL A 84 -12.94 3.49 1.96
C VAL A 84 -13.53 4.84 2.34
N ILE A 85 -14.60 5.22 1.65
CA ILE A 85 -15.37 6.44 1.96
C ILE A 85 -16.15 6.19 3.25
N LYS A 86 -15.90 7.00 4.29
CA LYS A 86 -16.64 6.90 5.56
C LYS A 86 -17.84 7.81 5.58
N ASN A 87 -17.69 9.02 5.06
CA ASN A 87 -18.77 9.99 4.86
C ASN A 87 -18.29 11.10 3.91
N ASN A 88 -19.13 12.11 3.70
CA ASN A 88 -18.81 13.27 2.87
C ASN A 88 -17.54 14.02 3.32
N ASP A 89 -17.20 13.96 4.60
CA ASP A 89 -16.07 14.70 5.18
C ASP A 89 -14.84 13.83 5.44
N LYS A 90 -14.88 12.53 5.13
CA LYS A 90 -13.81 11.61 5.51
C LYS A 90 -13.66 10.43 4.55
N LEU A 91 -12.42 10.26 4.07
CA LEU A 91 -11.99 9.16 3.22
C LEU A 91 -10.74 8.50 3.84
N TYR A 92 -10.71 7.18 3.84
CA TYR A 92 -9.52 6.39 4.13
C TYR A 92 -8.98 5.78 2.86
N VAL A 93 -7.68 5.92 2.63
CA VAL A 93 -6.97 5.22 1.56
C VAL A 93 -5.96 4.29 2.20
N TYR A 94 -6.22 2.99 2.12
CA TYR A 94 -5.30 1.95 2.55
C TYR A 94 -4.37 1.60 1.40
N PHE A 95 -3.07 1.56 1.63
CA PHE A 95 -2.11 1.24 0.59
C PHE A 95 -1.12 0.20 1.09
N ASP A 96 -0.67 -0.64 0.17
CA ASP A 96 0.17 -1.79 0.46
C ASP A 96 0.98 -2.21 -0.76
N ASN A 97 1.94 -3.12 -0.57
CA ASN A 97 2.79 -3.68 -1.62
C ASN A 97 3.59 -2.59 -2.35
N TYR A 98 4.61 -2.05 -1.68
CA TYR A 98 5.47 -1.01 -2.25
C TYR A 98 6.19 -1.50 -3.53
N LYS A 99 6.03 -0.80 -4.66
CA LYS A 99 6.43 -1.22 -6.02
C LYS A 99 7.95 -1.34 -6.28
N LYS A 100 8.85 -1.24 -5.30
CA LYS A 100 10.28 -1.09 -5.63
C LYS A 100 11.00 -2.39 -6.02
N GLU A 101 11.60 -2.33 -7.21
CA GLU A 101 12.78 -3.08 -7.70
C GLU A 101 14.13 -2.43 -7.32
N LEU A 102 14.15 -1.37 -6.51
CA LEU A 102 15.29 -0.44 -6.37
C LEU A 102 16.19 -0.70 -5.13
N TYR A 103 16.39 -1.96 -4.77
CA TYR A 103 17.32 -2.37 -3.69
C TYR A 103 18.08 -3.66 -4.06
N LEU A 104 18.57 -3.78 -5.29
CA LEU A 104 19.31 -4.97 -5.73
C LEU A 104 20.69 -5.16 -5.07
N ASP A 105 21.23 -4.16 -4.36
CA ASP A 105 22.63 -4.17 -3.88
C ASP A 105 22.81 -4.11 -2.35
N ASP A 106 21.79 -4.38 -1.53
CA ASP A 106 21.96 -4.43 -0.06
C ASP A 106 21.39 -5.74 0.53
N PRO A 107 22.24 -6.74 0.85
CA PRO A 107 21.79 -8.05 1.35
C PRO A 107 21.12 -7.99 2.72
N ASP A 108 21.21 -6.86 3.45
CA ASP A 108 20.66 -6.70 4.80
C ASP A 108 19.33 -5.92 4.84
N ARG A 109 18.68 -5.63 3.70
CA ARG A 109 17.51 -4.73 3.67
C ARG A 109 16.18 -5.36 3.27
N THR A 110 15.47 -5.81 4.30
CA THR A 110 14.08 -5.46 4.65
C THR A 110 13.06 -5.36 3.50
N ASP A 111 12.20 -6.37 3.40
CA ASP A 111 11.06 -6.42 2.50
C ASP A 111 9.93 -5.44 2.93
N LEU A 112 9.73 -4.36 2.15
CA LEU A 112 8.64 -3.40 2.33
C LEU A 112 7.32 -3.84 1.67
N ASN A 113 7.25 -5.03 1.07
CA ASN A 113 6.08 -5.50 0.35
C ASN A 113 4.84 -5.73 1.24
N ARG A 114 4.98 -5.78 2.57
CA ARG A 114 3.85 -5.90 3.52
C ARG A 114 3.58 -4.63 4.32
N PHE A 115 3.98 -3.50 3.77
CA PHE A 115 3.82 -2.22 4.45
C PHE A 115 2.37 -1.70 4.31
N HIS A 116 1.53 -2.03 5.29
CA HIS A 116 0.17 -1.52 5.38
C HIS A 116 0.16 -0.08 5.91
N GLY A 117 0.03 0.90 5.01
CA GLY A 117 -0.17 2.30 5.39
C GLY A 117 -1.62 2.74 5.18
N ARG A 118 -2.00 3.82 5.87
CA ARG A 118 -3.28 4.49 5.64
C ARG A 118 -3.10 6.00 5.51
N ILE A 119 -3.66 6.57 4.47
CA ILE A 119 -3.92 8.01 4.39
C ILE A 119 -5.33 8.28 4.89
N ILE A 120 -5.47 9.26 5.78
CA ILE A 120 -6.76 9.75 6.24
C ILE A 120 -6.95 11.14 5.64
N PHE A 121 -7.96 11.28 4.79
CA PHE A 121 -8.45 12.56 4.31
C PHE A 121 -9.64 12.97 5.16
N TYR A 122 -9.67 14.22 5.61
CA TYR A 122 -10.75 14.72 6.45
C TYR A 122 -10.95 16.23 6.28
N LYS A 123 -12.19 16.68 6.47
CA LYS A 123 -12.52 18.10 6.54
C LYS A 123 -12.02 18.69 7.87
N SER A 124 -11.32 19.81 7.81
CA SER A 124 -10.90 20.60 8.96
C SER A 124 -11.33 22.04 8.73
N LYS A 125 -12.35 22.49 9.48
CA LYS A 125 -13.06 23.75 9.20
C LYS A 125 -13.64 23.72 7.78
N ASP A 126 -13.15 24.57 6.88
CA ASP A 126 -13.64 24.70 5.49
C ASP A 126 -12.70 24.09 4.45
N THR A 127 -11.60 23.45 4.88
CA THR A 127 -10.62 22.85 3.96
C THR A 127 -10.49 21.35 4.16
N PHE A 128 -10.15 20.63 3.10
CA PHE A 128 -9.83 19.20 3.19
C PHE A 128 -8.33 19.02 3.39
N VAL A 129 -7.97 18.24 4.41
CA VAL A 129 -6.59 17.98 4.80
C VAL A 129 -6.33 16.48 4.87
N TRP A 130 -5.05 16.09 4.91
CA TRP A 130 -4.66 14.68 4.98
C TRP A 130 -3.65 14.40 6.10
N LYS A 131 -3.65 13.14 6.57
CA LYS A 131 -2.65 12.60 7.48
C LYS A 131 -2.27 11.19 7.06
N VAL A 132 -0.96 10.93 6.95
CA VAL A 132 -0.44 9.59 6.72
C VAL A 132 -0.20 8.89 8.06
N LYS A 133 -0.72 7.68 8.20
CA LYS A 133 -0.41 6.75 9.29
C LYS A 133 0.33 5.55 8.71
N MET A 134 1.48 5.27 9.32
CA MET A 134 2.48 4.27 8.93
C MET A 134 2.72 3.34 10.11
#